data_AF-A0A8C9M302-F1
#
_entry.id   AF-A0A8C9M302-F1
#
_cell.length_a   1.000
_cell.length_b   1.000
_cell.length_c   1.000
_cell.angle_alpha   90.00
_cell.angle_beta   90.00
_cell.angle_gamma   90.00
#
_symmetry.space_group_name_H-M   'P 1'
#
loop_
_entity.id
_entity.type
_entity.pdbx_description
1 polymer ?
#
loop_
_entity_poly.entity_id
_entity_poly.type
_entity_poly.pdbx_seq_one_letter_code
_entity_poly.pdbx_strand_id
1 'polypeptide(L)'
;MQEQRAAGERKTQRTWWGTARTMQFLDWLIVATCLLPGVTATQHYPGQPMNRASVGGGLQEPEAPEVMFELLWAGLELDVIGQLHIQDEELASTRPGRRLRLLLQHHVPSDLEGAKQRLQQFQDLRKGPPLSPWDFEHLLLTSLSCVYRLHKASEAEERGRWAQVFALLAQETLWDLCKGFCPQGQPPSLGPWALILDPFP
;
A
#
# COMPACT_ATOMS: atom_id res chain seq x y z
N MET A 1 4.15 -42.56 26.64
CA MET A 1 3.88 -41.36 27.48
C MET A 1 4.76 -40.15 27.12
N GLN A 2 5.84 -40.29 26.33
CA GLN A 2 6.69 -39.15 25.90
C GLN A 2 6.15 -38.33 24.72
N GLU A 3 5.40 -38.92 23.78
CA GLU A 3 4.90 -38.17 22.60
C GLU A 3 3.87 -37.08 22.94
N GLN A 4 3.05 -37.27 23.97
CA GLN A 4 2.06 -36.26 24.36
C GLN A 4 2.69 -35.01 25.01
N ARG A 5 3.88 -35.12 25.58
CA ARG A 5 4.60 -33.99 26.19
C ARG A 5 5.19 -33.07 25.12
N ALA A 6 5.78 -33.64 24.07
CA ALA A 6 6.34 -32.91 22.94
C ALA A 6 5.26 -32.20 22.10
N ALA A 7 4.07 -32.80 21.96
CA ALA A 7 2.94 -32.18 21.29
C ALA A 7 2.39 -30.95 22.04
N GLY A 8 2.41 -30.98 23.38
CA GLY A 8 2.02 -29.87 24.24
C GLY A 8 2.95 -28.66 24.10
N GLU A 9 4.26 -28.87 24.22
CA GLU A 9 5.28 -27.82 24.14
C GLU A 9 5.33 -27.13 22.76
N ARG A 10 5.14 -27.89 21.68
CA ARG A 10 5.10 -27.34 20.32
C ARG A 10 3.88 -26.44 20.08
N LYS A 11 2.77 -26.71 20.78
CA LYS A 11 1.52 -25.94 20.70
C LYS A 11 1.63 -24.63 21.49
N THR A 12 2.20 -24.67 22.70
CA THR A 12 2.47 -23.47 23.51
C THR A 12 3.51 -22.57 22.86
N GLN A 13 4.56 -23.12 22.25
CA GLN A 13 5.49 -22.30 21.47
C GLN A 13 4.78 -21.65 20.28
N ARG A 14 4.01 -22.39 19.47
CA ARG A 14 3.32 -21.80 18.31
C ARG A 14 2.36 -20.67 18.69
N THR A 15 1.67 -20.78 19.83
CA THR A 15 0.81 -19.69 20.34
C THR A 15 1.62 -18.48 20.82
N TRP A 16 2.77 -18.71 21.46
CA TRP A 16 3.66 -17.64 21.94
C TRP A 16 4.29 -16.85 20.79
N TRP A 17 4.72 -17.56 19.73
CA TRP A 17 5.23 -16.94 18.50
C TRP A 17 4.13 -16.20 17.74
N GLY A 18 2.90 -16.72 17.75
CA GLY A 18 1.73 -16.04 17.19
C GLY A 18 1.46 -14.71 17.90
N THR A 19 1.37 -14.72 19.23
CA THR A 19 1.11 -13.52 20.05
C THR A 19 2.25 -12.51 20.01
N ALA A 20 3.51 -12.97 19.97
CA ALA A 20 4.67 -12.08 19.84
C ALA A 20 4.66 -11.35 18.49
N ARG A 21 4.26 -12.04 17.41
CA ARG A 21 4.12 -11.46 16.07
C ARG A 21 2.96 -10.48 15.99
N THR A 22 1.85 -10.74 16.69
CA THR A 22 0.72 -9.81 16.79
C THR A 22 1.09 -8.54 17.54
N MET A 23 1.86 -8.65 18.63
CA MET A 23 2.33 -7.48 19.38
C MET A 23 3.34 -6.65 18.60
N GLN A 24 4.27 -7.29 17.87
CA GLN A 24 5.19 -6.59 16.97
C GLN A 24 4.48 -5.82 15.85
N PHE A 25 3.36 -6.36 15.35
CA PHE A 25 2.56 -5.71 14.32
C PHE A 25 1.84 -4.47 14.86
N LEU A 26 1.30 -4.56 16.08
CA LEU A 26 0.66 -3.44 16.77
C LEU A 26 1.66 -2.33 17.13
N ASP A 27 2.85 -2.70 17.59
CA ASP A 27 3.94 -1.74 17.86
C ASP A 27 4.36 -1.00 16.58
N TRP A 28 4.45 -1.71 15.46
CA TRP A 28 4.74 -1.09 14.16
C TRP A 28 3.62 -0.20 13.64
N LEU A 29 2.37 -0.56 13.90
CA LEU A 29 1.20 0.27 13.57
C LEU A 29 1.21 1.59 14.36
N ILE A 30 1.61 1.54 15.63
CA ILE A 30 1.79 2.72 16.49
C ILE A 30 2.96 3.57 16.00
N VAL A 31 4.10 2.97 15.66
CA VAL A 31 5.26 3.71 15.10
C VAL A 31 4.89 4.35 13.76
N ALA A 32 4.15 3.66 12.89
CA ALA A 32 3.70 4.21 11.61
C ALA A 32 2.70 5.37 11.79
N THR A 33 1.84 5.33 12.81
CA THR A 33 0.92 6.44 13.12
C THR A 33 1.59 7.59 13.86
N CYS A 34 2.60 7.35 14.69
CA CYS A 34 3.33 8.38 15.42
C CYS A 34 4.44 9.06 14.58
N LEU A 35 4.91 8.42 13.50
CA LEU A 35 5.90 9.00 12.57
C LEU A 35 5.26 9.80 11.43
N LEU A 36 3.94 9.99 11.40
CA LEU A 36 3.26 10.99 10.57
C LEU A 36 3.27 12.34 11.32
N PRO A 37 4.16 13.29 11.00
CA PRO A 37 4.05 14.63 11.53
C PRO A 37 2.98 15.36 10.71
N GLY A 38 1.84 15.63 11.34
CA GLY A 38 0.94 16.71 10.89
C GLY A 38 -0.37 16.28 10.24
N VAL A 39 -1.26 15.66 11.02
CA VAL A 39 -2.70 15.84 10.81
C VAL A 39 -3.30 16.39 12.10
N THR A 40 -2.87 17.60 12.47
CA THR A 40 -3.63 18.44 13.40
C THR A 40 -3.49 19.90 12.97
N ALA A 41 -4.65 20.50 12.67
CA ALA A 41 -4.91 21.92 12.51
C ALA A 41 -4.37 22.60 11.23
N THR A 42 -5.09 22.44 10.12
CA THR A 42 -5.22 23.54 9.15
C THR A 42 -5.98 24.69 9.83
N GLN A 43 -5.23 25.68 10.31
CA GLN A 43 -5.75 27.00 10.63
C GLN A 43 -6.44 27.57 9.38
N HIS A 44 -7.76 27.71 9.44
CA HIS A 44 -8.52 28.51 8.48
C HIS A 44 -8.08 29.97 8.60
N TYR A 45 -7.32 30.46 7.62
CA TYR A 45 -7.18 31.90 7.39
C TYR A 45 -8.24 32.33 6.35
N PRO A 46 -9.26 33.13 6.71
CA PRO A 46 -10.23 33.61 5.75
C PRO A 46 -9.68 34.86 5.06
N GLY A 47 -9.69 34.85 3.73
CA GLY A 47 -9.73 36.07 2.93
C GLY A 47 -8.52 36.30 2.02
N GLN A 48 -8.59 35.76 0.81
CA GLN A 48 -8.19 36.52 -0.38
C GLN A 48 -8.87 35.95 -1.63
N PRO A 49 -9.59 36.74 -2.45
CA PRO A 49 -10.20 36.24 -3.67
C PRO A 49 -9.12 36.16 -4.75
N MET A 50 -8.69 34.94 -5.07
CA MET A 50 -7.75 34.71 -6.17
C MET A 50 -8.51 34.77 -7.50
N ASN A 51 -8.23 35.83 -8.25
CA ASN A 51 -8.80 36.13 -9.56
C ASN A 51 -8.43 35.00 -10.56
N ARG A 52 -9.43 34.20 -10.98
CA ARG A 52 -9.24 33.08 -11.93
C ARG A 52 -9.30 33.59 -13.37
N ALA A 53 -8.14 33.85 -13.94
CA ALA A 53 -7.90 33.78 -15.37
C ALA A 53 -6.62 32.96 -15.59
N SER A 54 -6.75 31.64 -15.66
CA SER A 54 -5.72 30.78 -16.25
C SER A 54 -6.34 29.49 -16.78
N VAL A 55 -6.65 29.57 -18.07
CA VAL A 55 -6.64 28.55 -19.12
C VAL A 55 -6.27 27.11 -18.68
N GLY A 56 -7.23 26.20 -18.91
CA GLY A 56 -7.02 24.99 -19.71
C GLY A 56 -5.97 23.97 -19.24
N GLY A 57 -6.29 23.22 -18.19
CA GLY A 57 -5.60 21.98 -17.83
C GLY A 57 -6.33 21.35 -16.65
N GLY A 58 -7.27 20.44 -16.93
CA GLY A 58 -8.13 19.82 -15.94
C GLY A 58 -7.38 18.85 -15.02
N LEU A 59 -6.52 19.37 -14.16
CA LEU A 59 -6.09 18.65 -12.95
C LEU A 59 -7.29 18.66 -12.01
N GLN A 60 -8.06 17.57 -12.01
CA GLN A 60 -9.04 17.34 -10.96
C GLN A 60 -8.30 17.39 -9.62
N GLU A 61 -8.79 18.24 -8.73
CA GLU A 61 -8.34 18.31 -7.35
C GLU A 61 -8.42 16.91 -6.72
N PRO A 62 -7.39 16.48 -5.97
CA PRO A 62 -7.41 15.18 -5.32
C PRO A 62 -8.64 15.07 -4.43
N GLU A 63 -9.28 13.90 -4.41
CA GLU A 63 -10.35 13.64 -3.45
C GLU A 63 -9.78 13.77 -2.04
N ALA A 64 -10.61 14.26 -1.11
CA ALA A 64 -10.20 14.38 0.29
C ALA A 64 -9.72 12.99 0.79
N PRO A 65 -8.59 12.91 1.51
CA PRO A 65 -8.04 11.63 1.96
C PRO A 65 -9.07 10.76 2.68
N GLU A 66 -9.95 11.37 3.48
CA GLU A 66 -11.02 10.70 4.23
C GLU A 66 -11.98 9.95 3.31
N VAL A 67 -12.34 10.54 2.17
CA VAL A 67 -13.22 9.93 1.16
C VAL A 67 -12.52 8.76 0.48
N MET A 68 -11.23 8.89 0.18
CA MET A 68 -10.46 7.79 -0.40
C MET A 68 -10.32 6.62 0.58
N PHE A 69 -10.08 6.91 1.86
CA PHE A 69 -10.06 5.89 2.91
C PHE A 69 -11.41 5.19 3.03
N GLU A 70 -12.52 5.92 3.03
CA GLU A 70 -13.86 5.34 3.09
C GLU A 70 -14.11 4.39 1.91
N LEU A 71 -13.78 4.80 0.69
CA LEU A 71 -13.92 3.97 -0.50
C LEU A 71 -13.08 2.68 -0.45
N LEU A 72 -11.83 2.78 0.03
CA LEU A 72 -10.95 1.62 0.17
C LEU A 72 -11.38 0.71 1.33
N TRP A 73 -11.95 1.29 2.40
CA TRP A 73 -12.44 0.58 3.58
C TRP A 73 -13.76 -0.15 3.33
N ALA A 74 -14.61 0.37 2.42
CA ALA A 74 -15.83 -0.30 1.96
C ALA A 74 -15.58 -1.65 1.29
N GLY A 75 -14.31 -1.97 0.99
CA GLY A 75 -13.89 -3.24 0.44
C GLY A 75 -13.79 -3.19 -1.08
N LEU A 76 -12.70 -3.78 -1.59
CA LEU A 76 -12.55 -4.04 -3.01
C LEU A 76 -12.78 -5.53 -3.28
N GLU A 77 -13.20 -5.86 -4.49
CA GLU A 77 -13.30 -7.23 -4.97
C GLU A 77 -12.46 -7.39 -6.24
N LEU A 78 -11.85 -8.58 -6.37
CA LEU A 78 -11.16 -9.01 -7.58
C LEU A 78 -12.13 -9.83 -8.41
N ASP A 79 -12.36 -9.41 -9.65
CA ASP A 79 -13.15 -10.18 -10.60
C ASP A 79 -12.36 -11.37 -11.20
N VAL A 80 -13.02 -12.12 -12.09
CA VAL A 80 -12.44 -13.30 -12.75
C VAL A 80 -11.26 -12.99 -13.68
N ILE A 81 -11.13 -11.74 -14.12
CA ILE A 81 -10.06 -11.24 -14.98
C ILE A 81 -8.94 -10.59 -14.16
N GLY A 82 -9.08 -10.57 -12.83
CA GLY A 82 -8.14 -9.96 -11.90
C GLY A 82 -8.26 -8.45 -11.81
N GLN A 83 -9.36 -7.82 -12.24
CA GLN A 83 -9.57 -6.39 -12.09
C GLN A 83 -10.20 -6.09 -10.72
N LEU A 84 -9.81 -4.94 -10.13
CA LEU A 84 -10.35 -4.49 -8.85
C LEU A 84 -11.56 -3.56 -9.06
N HIS A 85 -12.63 -3.80 -8.31
CA HIS A 85 -13.78 -2.91 -8.22
C HIS A 85 -14.21 -2.68 -6.77
N ILE A 86 -14.93 -1.59 -6.52
CA ILE A 86 -15.53 -1.28 -5.22
C ILE A 86 -16.75 -2.19 -5.04
N GLN A 87 -16.87 -2.86 -3.90
CA GLN A 87 -17.97 -3.80 -3.65
C GLN A 87 -19.33 -3.12 -3.46
N ASP A 88 -19.34 -1.97 -2.79
CA ASP A 88 -20.54 -1.19 -2.56
C ASP A 88 -20.88 -0.37 -3.81
N GLU A 89 -21.99 -0.72 -4.47
CA GLU A 89 -22.43 -0.07 -5.70
C GLU A 89 -22.86 1.39 -5.49
N GLU A 90 -23.43 1.72 -4.32
CA GLU A 90 -23.81 3.10 -4.00
C GLU A 90 -22.54 3.96 -3.91
N LEU A 91 -21.53 3.48 -3.19
CA LEU A 91 -20.21 4.14 -3.11
C LEU A 91 -19.50 4.17 -4.46
N ALA A 92 -19.53 3.08 -5.23
CA ALA A 92 -18.96 3.00 -6.57
C ALA A 92 -19.62 4.00 -7.54
N SER A 93 -20.91 4.28 -7.35
CA SER A 93 -21.66 5.22 -8.18
C SER A 93 -21.33 6.68 -7.88
N THR A 94 -20.76 7.00 -6.71
CA THR A 94 -20.35 8.37 -6.37
C THR A 94 -19.27 8.89 -7.34
N ARG A 95 -19.12 10.22 -7.45
CA ARG A 95 -18.01 10.82 -8.23
C ARG A 95 -16.63 10.26 -7.83
N PRO A 96 -16.25 10.24 -6.53
CA PRO A 96 -14.96 9.70 -6.13
C PRO A 96 -14.86 8.18 -6.36
N GLY A 97 -15.95 7.42 -6.17
CA GLY A 97 -16.00 5.99 -6.49
C GLY A 97 -15.76 5.71 -7.98
N ARG A 98 -16.39 6.45 -8.89
CA ARG A 98 -16.16 6.32 -10.34
C ARG A 98 -14.74 6.68 -10.73
N ARG A 99 -14.13 7.70 -10.10
CA ARG A 99 -12.72 8.07 -10.32
C ARG A 99 -11.81 6.92 -9.87
N LEU A 100 -12.00 6.40 -8.66
CA LEU A 100 -11.22 5.28 -8.15
C LEU A 100 -11.37 4.04 -9.04
N ARG A 101 -12.59 3.74 -9.50
CA ARG A 101 -12.83 2.65 -10.46
C ARG A 101 -11.99 2.82 -11.72
N LEU A 102 -11.96 4.00 -12.32
CA LEU A 102 -11.11 4.25 -13.50
C LEU A 102 -9.62 4.06 -13.21
N LEU A 103 -9.14 4.48 -12.03
CA LEU A 103 -7.76 4.26 -11.61
C LEU A 103 -7.45 2.76 -11.46
N LEU A 104 -8.29 2.02 -10.74
CA LEU A 104 -8.14 0.58 -10.55
C LEU A 104 -8.19 -0.18 -11.89
N GLN A 105 -9.01 0.29 -12.84
CA GLN A 105 -9.20 -0.40 -14.11
C GLN A 105 -8.10 -0.15 -15.14
N HIS A 106 -7.58 1.07 -15.22
CA HIS A 106 -6.67 1.48 -16.30
C HIS A 106 -5.22 1.67 -15.87
N HIS A 107 -4.98 1.82 -14.57
CA HIS A 107 -3.68 2.23 -14.07
C HIS A 107 -3.03 1.25 -13.08
N VAL A 108 -3.83 0.33 -12.54
CA VAL A 108 -3.34 -0.73 -11.68
C VAL A 108 -3.10 -1.99 -12.51
N PRO A 109 -1.93 -2.63 -12.41
CA PRO A 109 -1.64 -3.88 -13.11
C PRO A 109 -2.65 -4.99 -12.82
N SER A 110 -3.07 -5.66 -13.91
CA SER A 110 -4.00 -6.80 -13.90
C SER A 110 -3.33 -8.15 -13.64
N ASP A 111 -2.00 -8.21 -13.63
CA ASP A 111 -1.22 -9.44 -13.45
C ASP A 111 0.16 -9.18 -12.84
N LEU A 112 0.87 -10.27 -12.53
CA LEU A 112 2.16 -10.24 -11.83
C LEU A 112 3.26 -9.57 -12.65
N GLU A 113 3.27 -9.77 -13.97
CA GLU A 113 4.31 -9.21 -14.84
C GLU A 113 4.13 -7.69 -14.96
N GLY A 114 2.89 -7.22 -15.10
CA GLY A 114 2.58 -5.79 -15.05
C GLY A 114 2.96 -5.17 -13.70
N ALA A 115 2.75 -5.88 -12.58
CA ALA A 115 3.14 -5.41 -11.26
C ALA A 115 4.67 -5.30 -11.11
N LYS A 116 5.42 -6.29 -11.61
CA LYS A 116 6.90 -6.25 -11.66
C LYS A 116 7.41 -5.13 -12.55
N GLN A 117 6.80 -4.92 -13.72
CA GLN A 117 7.17 -3.83 -14.61
C GLN A 117 6.96 -2.47 -13.94
N ARG A 118 5.81 -2.30 -13.26
CA ARG A 118 5.53 -1.07 -12.49
C ARG A 118 6.52 -0.88 -11.34
N LEU A 119 6.85 -1.94 -10.61
CA LEU A 119 7.88 -1.90 -9.57
C LEU A 119 9.23 -1.44 -10.13
N GLN A 120 9.67 -2.00 -11.27
CA GLN A 120 10.93 -1.59 -11.90
C GLN A 120 10.92 -0.10 -12.23
N GLN A 121 9.82 0.42 -12.79
CA GLN A 121 9.67 1.84 -13.07
C GLN A 121 9.85 2.70 -11.81
N PHE A 122 9.29 2.30 -10.67
CA PHE A 122 9.47 3.03 -9.42
C PHE A 122 10.91 2.94 -8.89
N GLN A 123 11.55 1.79 -9.02
CA GLN A 123 12.95 1.60 -8.62
C GLN A 123 13.91 2.46 -9.46
N ASP A 124 13.64 2.62 -10.75
CA ASP A 124 14.43 3.48 -11.64
C ASP A 124 14.32 4.96 -11.21
N LEU A 125 13.18 5.37 -10.66
CA LEU A 125 12.91 6.72 -10.14
C LEU A 125 13.47 6.96 -8.73
N ARG A 126 14.07 5.96 -8.09
CA ARG A 126 14.52 6.06 -6.68
C ARG A 126 15.56 7.16 -6.45
N LYS A 127 16.46 7.38 -7.40
CA LYS A 127 17.51 8.42 -7.32
C LYS A 127 17.01 9.84 -7.65
N GLY A 128 15.77 9.97 -8.12
CA GLY A 128 15.16 11.23 -8.50
C GLY A 128 14.52 11.99 -7.33
N PRO A 129 13.83 13.11 -7.63
CA PRO A 129 12.99 13.80 -6.65
C PRO A 129 11.88 12.89 -6.09
N PRO A 130 11.17 13.33 -5.04
CA PRO A 130 9.91 12.69 -4.64
C PRO A 130 8.97 12.48 -5.82
N LEU A 131 8.24 11.37 -5.81
CA LEU A 131 7.25 11.06 -6.84
C LEU A 131 6.21 12.17 -6.91
N SER A 132 5.66 12.37 -8.11
CA SER A 132 4.48 13.22 -8.25
C SER A 132 3.31 12.62 -7.44
N PRO A 133 2.33 13.42 -6.97
CA PRO A 133 1.17 12.88 -6.27
C PRO A 133 0.44 11.78 -7.06
N TRP A 134 0.42 11.92 -8.39
CA TRP A 134 -0.13 10.91 -9.30
C TRP A 134 0.67 9.61 -9.30
N ASP A 135 1.99 9.68 -9.44
CA ASP A 135 2.85 8.49 -9.43
C ASP A 135 2.84 7.80 -8.06
N PHE A 136 2.74 8.57 -6.98
CA PHE A 136 2.59 8.06 -5.62
C PHE A 136 1.23 7.37 -5.41
N GLU A 137 0.13 7.94 -5.92
CA GLU A 137 -1.20 7.29 -5.93
C GLU A 137 -1.13 5.93 -6.65
N HIS A 138 -0.44 5.87 -7.81
CA HIS A 138 -0.24 4.63 -8.54
C HIS A 138 0.62 3.61 -7.77
N LEU A 139 1.65 4.05 -7.05
CA LEU A 139 2.48 3.19 -6.20
C LEU A 139 1.63 2.54 -5.11
N LEU A 140 0.79 3.32 -4.42
CA LEU A 140 -0.08 2.82 -3.37
C LEU A 140 -1.16 1.87 -3.91
N LEU A 141 -1.82 2.22 -5.00
CA LEU A 141 -2.86 1.36 -5.60
C LEU A 141 -2.28 0.06 -6.17
N THR A 142 -1.07 0.10 -6.73
CA THR A 142 -0.35 -1.13 -7.16
C THR A 142 -0.01 -2.01 -5.95
N SER A 143 0.46 -1.40 -4.86
CA SER A 143 0.74 -2.11 -3.60
C SER A 143 -0.52 -2.78 -3.04
N LEU A 144 -1.64 -2.04 -3.02
CA LEU A 144 -2.94 -2.55 -2.59
C LEU A 144 -3.40 -3.74 -3.44
N SER A 145 -3.26 -3.65 -4.76
CA SER A 145 -3.59 -4.75 -5.68
C SER A 145 -2.80 -6.02 -5.39
N CYS A 146 -1.51 -5.89 -5.08
CA CYS A 146 -0.69 -7.03 -4.69
C CYS A 146 -1.23 -7.71 -3.42
N VAL A 147 -1.73 -6.97 -2.43
CA VAL A 147 -2.33 -7.54 -1.21
C VAL A 147 -3.60 -8.34 -1.52
N TYR A 148 -4.50 -7.80 -2.33
CA TYR A 148 -5.73 -8.49 -2.72
C TYR A 148 -5.43 -9.79 -3.49
N ARG A 149 -4.46 -9.75 -4.39
CA ARG A 149 -4.05 -10.93 -5.17
C ARG A 149 -3.32 -11.96 -4.33
N LEU A 150 -2.44 -11.52 -3.44
CA LEU A 150 -1.82 -12.39 -2.45
C LEU A 150 -2.87 -13.14 -1.62
N HIS A 151 -3.96 -12.46 -1.26
CA HIS A 151 -5.05 -13.09 -0.52
C HIS A 151 -5.80 -14.13 -1.37
N LYS A 152 -6.10 -13.82 -2.64
CA LYS A 152 -6.82 -14.70 -3.57
C LYS A 152 -5.99 -15.86 -4.15
N ALA A 153 -4.67 -15.71 -4.26
CA ALA A 153 -3.79 -16.71 -4.85
C ALA A 153 -3.84 -18.03 -4.06
N SER A 154 -4.10 -19.12 -4.77
CA SER A 154 -4.25 -20.47 -4.20
C SER A 154 -2.92 -21.21 -4.05
N GLU A 155 -1.97 -20.97 -4.97
CA GLU A 155 -0.69 -21.67 -4.99
C GLU A 155 0.36 -20.96 -4.12
N ALA A 156 1.11 -21.72 -3.33
CA ALA A 156 2.14 -21.16 -2.45
C ALA A 156 3.23 -20.38 -3.19
N GLU A 157 3.61 -20.85 -4.39
CA GLU A 157 4.59 -20.18 -5.24
C GLU A 157 4.05 -18.83 -5.74
N GLU A 158 2.82 -18.81 -6.25
CA GLU A 158 2.18 -17.59 -6.72
C GLU A 158 2.04 -16.56 -5.59
N ARG A 159 1.59 -17.02 -4.40
CA ARG A 159 1.54 -16.19 -3.19
C ARG A 159 2.91 -15.62 -2.83
N GLY A 160 3.97 -16.43 -2.92
CA GLY A 160 5.34 -15.99 -2.67
C GLY A 160 5.76 -14.85 -3.59
N ARG A 161 5.46 -14.98 -4.89
CA ARG A 161 5.77 -13.94 -5.89
C ARG A 161 4.99 -12.64 -5.65
N TRP A 162 3.69 -12.72 -5.33
CA TRP A 162 2.90 -11.54 -4.98
C TRP A 162 3.38 -10.86 -3.69
N ALA A 163 3.73 -11.65 -2.67
CA ALA A 163 4.29 -11.14 -1.43
C ALA A 163 5.62 -10.42 -1.65
N GLN A 164 6.47 -10.94 -2.54
CA GLN A 164 7.74 -10.32 -2.91
C GLN A 164 7.53 -8.96 -3.57
N VAL A 165 6.67 -8.88 -4.58
CA VAL A 165 6.37 -7.61 -5.27
C VAL A 165 5.77 -6.59 -4.29
N PHE A 166 4.84 -7.01 -3.43
CA PHE A 166 4.27 -6.14 -2.39
C PHE A 166 5.34 -5.58 -1.45
N ALA A 167 6.23 -6.43 -0.92
CA ALA A 167 7.27 -6.00 0.00
C ALA A 167 8.21 -4.97 -0.64
N LEU A 168 8.55 -5.14 -1.91
CA LEU A 168 9.39 -4.20 -2.66
C LEU A 168 8.65 -2.88 -2.95
N LEU A 169 7.36 -2.92 -3.29
CA LEU A 169 6.57 -1.68 -3.46
C LEU A 169 6.39 -0.92 -2.14
N ALA A 170 6.22 -1.63 -1.02
CA ALA A 170 6.20 -1.02 0.32
C ALA A 170 7.54 -0.35 0.64
N GLN A 171 8.65 -0.97 0.23
CA GLN A 171 9.98 -0.36 0.34
C GLN A 171 10.11 0.89 -0.52
N GLU A 172 9.63 0.89 -1.78
CA GLU A 172 9.62 2.10 -2.62
C GLU A 172 8.77 3.21 -2.01
N THR A 173 7.66 2.86 -1.34
CA THR A 173 6.79 3.84 -0.66
C THR A 173 7.56 4.54 0.46
N LEU A 174 8.25 3.76 1.31
CA LEU A 174 9.08 4.33 2.37
C LEU A 174 10.25 5.14 1.81
N TRP A 175 10.87 4.67 0.73
CA TRP A 175 11.92 5.40 0.03
C TRP A 175 11.44 6.75 -0.44
N ASP A 176 10.28 6.81 -1.08
CA ASP A 176 9.74 8.05 -1.62
C ASP A 176 9.36 9.04 -0.51
N LEU A 177 8.64 8.58 0.52
CA LEU A 177 8.29 9.39 1.70
C LEU A 177 9.52 9.94 2.44
N CYS A 178 10.63 9.21 2.36
CA CYS A 178 11.87 9.59 3.02
C CYS A 178 12.65 10.69 2.28
N LYS A 179 12.41 10.88 0.97
CA LYS A 179 13.08 11.91 0.17
C LYS A 179 12.73 13.29 0.74
N GLY A 180 13.75 13.99 1.25
CA GLY A 180 13.61 15.32 1.85
C GLY A 180 13.24 15.33 3.34
N PHE A 181 12.96 14.17 3.95
CA PHE A 181 12.54 14.08 5.36
C PHE A 181 13.47 13.26 6.25
N CYS A 182 14.21 12.27 5.71
CA CYS A 182 15.12 11.47 6.53
C CYS A 182 16.54 12.05 6.66
N PRO A 183 17.17 11.92 7.84
CA PRO A 183 18.60 12.19 7.97
C PRO A 183 19.39 11.20 7.10
N GLN A 184 20.34 11.72 6.30
CA GLN A 184 21.12 10.97 5.29
C GLN A 184 20.33 10.43 4.08
N GLY A 185 19.04 10.77 3.96
CA GLY A 185 18.22 10.34 2.82
C GLY A 185 18.18 8.82 2.66
N GLN A 186 18.11 8.06 3.76
CA GLN A 186 17.86 6.62 3.74
C GLN A 186 16.64 6.29 4.62
N PRO A 187 15.63 5.57 4.11
CA PRO A 187 14.48 5.16 4.90
C PRO A 187 14.92 4.11 5.93
N PRO A 188 14.20 3.99 7.06
CA PRO A 188 14.36 2.83 7.92
C PRO A 188 14.16 1.57 7.09
N SER A 189 15.12 0.64 7.15
CA SER A 189 14.97 -0.61 6.42
C SER A 189 13.77 -1.37 6.99
N LEU A 190 12.85 -1.79 6.12
CA LEU A 190 11.96 -2.90 6.44
C LEU A 190 12.90 -4.08 6.66
N GLY A 191 13.15 -4.45 7.92
CA GLY A 191 14.22 -5.38 8.34
C GLY A 191 14.15 -6.81 7.73
N PRO A 192 14.23 -7.90 8.52
CA PRO A 192 14.46 -9.25 7.98
C PRO A 192 13.43 -9.79 6.96
N TRP A 193 12.31 -9.10 6.73
CA TRP A 193 11.30 -9.48 5.75
C TRP A 193 11.79 -9.44 4.30
N ALA A 194 12.72 -8.54 3.97
CA ALA A 194 13.36 -8.54 2.64
C ALA A 194 14.21 -9.81 2.40
N LEU A 195 14.78 -10.39 3.46
CA LEU A 195 15.60 -11.61 3.42
C LEU A 195 14.77 -12.90 3.53
N ILE A 196 13.49 -12.81 3.92
CA ILE A 196 12.55 -13.95 3.91
C ILE A 196 12.07 -14.25 2.47
N LEU A 197 12.32 -13.34 1.53
CA LEU A 197 11.85 -13.39 0.14
C LEU A 197 12.98 -13.57 -0.88
N ASP A 198 14.20 -13.87 -0.42
CA ASP A 198 15.24 -14.36 -1.33
C ASP A 198 14.80 -15.74 -1.86
N PRO A 199 14.79 -15.97 -3.19
CA PRO A 199 14.66 -17.31 -3.70
C PRO A 199 15.90 -18.08 -3.24
N PHE A 200 15.70 -19.20 -2.57
CA PHE A 200 16.78 -20.16 -2.37
C PHE A 200 17.46 -20.45 -3.73
N PRO A 201 18.79 -20.57 -3.77
CA PRO A 201 19.55 -20.82 -5.00
C PRO A 201 19.16 -22.12 -5.69
#